data_AF-A0A965WJ15-F1
#
_entry.id   AF-A0A965WJ15-F1
#
_cell.length_a   1.000
_cell.length_b   1.000
_cell.length_c   1.000
_cell.angle_alpha   90.00
_cell.angle_beta   90.00
_cell.angle_gamma   90.00
#
_symmetry.space_group_name_H-M   'P 1'
#
loop_
_entity.id
_entity.type
_entity.pdbx_description
1 polymer ?
#
loop_
_entity_poly.entity_id
_entity_poly.type
_entity_poly.pdbx_seq_one_letter_code
_entity_poly.pdbx_strand_id
1 'polypeptide(L)'
;MISYVEQMTAPNGQAVYSVLQDISYFCRPGFESYKQFYIGYYSGIDGGGVPVESEDTRNSNWERVIPDTMSELLFDFFCKKI
;
A
#
# COMPACT_ATOMS: atom_id res chain seq x y z
N MET A 1 -1.69 3.77 -4.44
CA MET A 1 -1.95 5.06 -3.77
C MET A 1 -3.39 5.06 -3.30
N ILE A 2 -3.62 5.48 -2.06
CA ILE A 2 -4.95 5.55 -1.46
C ILE A 2 -5.17 7.00 -1.01
N SER A 3 -6.26 7.62 -1.46
CA SER A 3 -6.67 8.95 -1.03
C SER A 3 -7.96 8.84 -0.22
N TYR A 4 -8.05 9.59 0.87
CA TYR A 4 -9.20 9.59 1.75
C TYR A 4 -10.07 10.82 1.50
N VAL A 5 -11.38 10.63 1.53
CA VAL A 5 -12.36 11.74 1.45
C VAL A 5 -12.35 12.55 2.76
N GLU A 6 -12.19 11.86 3.88
CA GLU A 6 -12.07 12.44 5.22
C GLU A 6 -10.65 12.27 5.76
N GLN A 7 -10.25 13.16 6.64
CA GLN A 7 -8.93 13.11 7.28
C GLN A 7 -8.81 11.86 8.15
N MET A 8 -7.71 11.12 7.97
CA MET A 8 -7.31 9.99 8.79
C MET A 8 -6.16 10.38 9.73
N THR A 9 -5.77 9.47 10.63
CA THR A 9 -4.65 9.65 11.55
C THR A 9 -3.51 8.72 11.19
N ALA A 10 -2.31 9.28 10.96
CA ALA A 10 -1.06 8.54 10.78
C ALA A 10 -0.62 7.82 12.07
N PRO A 11 0.30 6.84 11.99
CA PRO A 11 0.87 6.18 13.16
C PRO A 11 1.46 7.14 14.20
N ASN A 12 2.07 8.25 13.76
CA ASN A 12 2.59 9.31 14.62
C ASN A 12 1.52 10.24 15.23
N GLY A 13 0.23 10.01 14.97
CA GLY A 13 -0.88 10.83 15.46
C GLY A 13 -1.22 12.05 14.60
N GLN A 14 -0.53 12.30 13.50
CA GLN A 14 -0.79 13.45 12.62
C GLN A 14 -1.92 13.20 11.62
N ALA A 15 -2.53 14.30 11.18
CA ALA A 15 -3.55 14.34 10.14
C ALA A 15 -3.01 13.88 8.77
N VAL A 16 -3.73 12.98 8.10
CA VAL A 16 -3.39 12.54 6.73
C VAL A 16 -4.60 12.46 5.82
N TYR A 17 -4.35 12.69 4.54
CA TYR A 17 -5.35 12.64 3.47
C TYR A 17 -5.00 11.63 2.38
N SER A 18 -3.76 11.13 2.34
CA SER A 18 -3.40 10.03 1.46
C SER A 18 -2.24 9.20 1.98
N VAL A 19 -2.17 7.98 1.47
CA VAL A 19 -1.10 7.01 1.70
C VAL A 19 -0.53 6.57 0.36
N LEU A 20 0.77 6.68 0.22
CA LEU A 20 1.53 6.18 -0.92
C LEU A 20 2.28 4.93 -0.51
N GLN A 21 2.08 3.83 -1.23
CA GLN A 21 2.75 2.57 -1.00
C GLN A 21 3.46 2.15 -2.27
N ASP A 22 4.69 1.65 -2.12
CA ASP A 22 5.40 0.91 -3.16
C ASP A 22 5.30 -0.58 -2.84
N ILE A 23 4.62 -1.32 -3.71
CA ILE A 23 4.30 -2.74 -3.52
C ILE A 23 4.62 -3.47 -4.82
N SER A 24 5.32 -4.59 -4.72
CA SER A 24 5.46 -5.54 -5.83
C SER A 24 4.71 -6.83 -5.54
N TYR A 25 4.16 -7.42 -6.59
CA TYR A 25 3.44 -8.70 -6.55
C TYR A 25 4.28 -9.80 -7.21
N PHE A 26 4.27 -10.99 -6.61
CA PHE A 26 4.84 -12.19 -7.19
C PHE A 26 3.73 -13.02 -7.84
N CYS A 27 3.55 -12.83 -9.14
CA CYS A 27 2.44 -13.35 -9.95
C CYS A 27 2.56 -14.84 -10.32
N ARG A 28 2.92 -15.71 -9.37
CA ARG A 28 3.03 -17.16 -9.60
C ARG A 28 1.84 -17.89 -8.96
N PRO A 29 1.04 -18.65 -9.74
CA PRO A 29 -0.03 -19.47 -9.20
C PRO A 29 0.47 -20.42 -8.09
N GLY A 30 -0.25 -20.46 -6.98
CA GLY A 30 0.08 -21.22 -5.77
C GLY A 30 1.14 -20.59 -4.86
N PHE A 31 1.68 -19.43 -5.24
CA PHE A 31 2.67 -18.67 -4.46
C PHE A 31 2.32 -17.17 -4.44
N GLU A 32 1.03 -16.86 -4.52
CA GLU A 32 0.51 -15.49 -4.56
C GLU A 32 0.98 -14.72 -3.33
N SER A 33 1.88 -13.78 -3.56
CA SER A 33 2.50 -12.99 -2.50
C SER A 33 2.80 -11.59 -2.97
N TYR A 34 2.92 -10.67 -2.03
CA TYR A 34 3.30 -9.30 -2.26
C TYR A 34 4.36 -8.88 -1.26
N LYS A 35 5.10 -7.83 -1.60
CA LYS A 35 6.08 -7.20 -0.71
C LYS A 35 5.97 -5.70 -0.81
N GLN A 36 5.89 -5.04 0.35
CA GLN A 36 5.90 -3.59 0.45
C GLN A 36 7.34 -3.10 0.61
N PHE A 37 7.77 -2.18 -0.23
CA PHE A 37 9.09 -1.57 -0.19
C PHE A 37 9.09 -0.20 0.49
N TYR A 38 7.94 0.48 0.48
CA TYR A 38 7.79 1.79 1.08
C TYR A 38 6.33 2.03 1.48
N ILE A 39 6.14 2.76 2.56
CA ILE A 39 4.87 3.39 2.90
C ILE A 39 5.12 4.84 3.35
N GLY A 40 4.34 5.76 2.80
CA GLY A 40 4.40 7.18 3.11
C GLY A 40 3.01 7.72 3.38
N TYR A 41 2.93 8.54 4.42
CA TYR A 41 1.73 9.19 4.91
C TYR A 41 1.81 10.69 4.58
N TYR A 42 0.78 11.25 3.96
CA TYR A 42 0.82 12.59 3.40
C TYR A 42 -0.33 13.46 3.89
N SER A 43 -0.02 14.75 4.11
CA SER A 43 -0.98 15.75 4.57
C SER A 43 -1.92 16.25 3.47
N GLY A 44 -1.70 15.88 2.22
CA GLY A 44 -2.54 16.23 1.08
C GLY A 44 -3.14 14.99 0.42
N ILE A 45 -4.11 15.20 -0.47
CA ILE A 45 -4.70 14.15 -1.30
C ILE A 45 -3.72 13.71 -2.40
N ASP A 46 -3.88 12.50 -2.92
CA ASP A 46 -3.15 11.95 -4.07
C ASP A 46 -1.62 11.95 -3.92
N GLY A 47 -1.12 11.73 -2.69
CA GLY A 47 0.30 11.79 -2.36
C GLY A 47 0.89 13.20 -2.38
N GLY A 48 0.04 14.24 -2.43
CA GLY A 48 0.44 15.64 -2.37
C GLY A 48 0.66 16.16 -0.94
N GLY A 49 1.07 17.42 -0.84
CA GLY A 49 1.35 18.06 0.46
C GLY A 49 2.71 17.66 1.04
N VAL A 50 2.85 17.78 2.36
CA VAL A 50 4.08 17.40 3.07
C VAL A 50 3.99 15.95 3.54
N PRO A 51 5.08 15.16 3.42
CA PRO A 51 5.15 13.86 4.07
C PRO A 51 5.15 14.07 5.59
N VAL A 52 4.20 13.45 6.28
CA VAL A 52 4.09 13.52 7.75
C VAL A 52 4.86 12.39 8.43
N GLU A 53 4.89 11.24 7.78
CA GLU A 53 5.60 10.04 8.23
C GLU A 53 5.88 9.15 7.04
N SER A 54 6.98 8.41 7.10
CA SER A 54 7.31 7.43 6.06
C SER A 54 8.20 6.34 6.64
N GLU A 55 8.02 5.13 6.13
CA GLU A 55 8.82 3.99 6.51
C GLU A 55 9.41 3.32 5.26
N ASP A 56 10.71 3.07 5.32
CA ASP A 56 11.41 2.23 4.36
C ASP A 56 11.25 0.77 4.77
N THR A 57 10.36 0.06 4.05
CA THR A 57 10.03 -1.34 4.33
C THR A 57 10.72 -2.31 3.37
N ARG A 58 11.80 -1.91 2.69
CA ARG A 58 12.52 -2.78 1.72
C ARG A 58 13.00 -4.11 2.31
N ASN A 59 13.20 -4.16 3.63
CA ASN A 59 13.62 -5.36 4.36
C ASN A 59 12.44 -6.21 4.88
N SER A 60 11.19 -5.83 4.60
CA SER A 60 10.01 -6.62 4.95
C SER A 60 10.03 -7.99 4.27
N ASN A 61 9.33 -8.95 4.88
CA ASN A 61 9.14 -10.27 4.29
C ASN A 61 8.14 -10.22 3.14
N TRP A 62 8.16 -11.24 2.28
CA TRP A 62 7.05 -11.47 1.36
C TRP A 62 5.84 -11.94 2.18
N GLU A 63 4.72 -11.28 1.98
CA GLU A 63 3.44 -11.61 2.61
C GLU A 63 2.56 -12.37 1.63
N ARG A 64 1.78 -13.31 2.14
CA ARG A 64 0.84 -14.07 1.32
C ARG A 64 -0.35 -13.17 0.95
N VAL A 65 -0.81 -13.28 -0.30
CA VAL A 65 -2.09 -12.67 -0.70
C VAL A 65 -3.22 -13.34 0.07
N ILE A 66 -4.05 -12.52 0.73
CA ILE A 66 -5.16 -13.00 1.57
C ILE A 66 -6.45 -12.96 0.74
N PRO A 67 -7.17 -14.09 0.58
CA PRO A 67 -8.45 -14.12 -0.11
C PRO A 67 -9.48 -13.17 0.52
N ASP A 68 -10.40 -12.65 -0.30
CA ASP A 68 -11.47 -11.72 0.08
C ASP A 68 -10.96 -10.39 0.66
N THR A 69 -9.73 -9.98 0.30
CA THR A 69 -9.15 -8.69 0.71
C THR A 69 -8.73 -7.85 -0.48
N MET A 70 -8.41 -6.58 -0.21
CA MET A 70 -7.82 -5.68 -1.20
C MET A 70 -6.52 -6.25 -1.79
N SER A 71 -5.77 -7.07 -1.04
CA SER A 71 -4.54 -7.69 -1.55
C SER A 71 -4.81 -8.68 -2.70
N GLU A 72 -5.92 -9.43 -2.64
CA GLU A 72 -6.35 -10.33 -3.72
C GLU A 72 -6.88 -9.55 -4.92
N LEU A 73 -7.71 -8.53 -4.68
CA LEU A 73 -8.22 -7.67 -5.77
C LEU A 73 -7.08 -7.01 -6.57
N LEU A 74 -6.08 -6.47 -5.87
CA LEU A 74 -4.91 -5.88 -6.52
C LEU A 74 -4.02 -6.93 -7.19
N PHE A 75 -3.83 -8.09 -6.56
CA PHE A 75 -3.10 -9.19 -7.19
C PHE A 75 -3.77 -9.59 -8.50
N ASP A 76 -5.08 -9.80 -8.51
CA ASP A 76 -5.83 -10.16 -9.71
C ASP A 76 -5.72 -9.08 -10.78
N PHE A 77 -5.84 -7.81 -10.40
CA PHE A 77 -5.68 -6.68 -11.32
C PHE A 77 -4.28 -6.63 -11.99
N PHE A 78 -3.21 -6.83 -11.23
CA PHE A 78 -1.84 -6.71 -11.75
C PHE A 78 -1.31 -8.01 -12.38
N CYS A 79 -1.73 -9.17 -11.87
CA CYS A 79 -1.14 -10.47 -12.20
C CYS A 79 -2.02 -11.33 -13.11
N LYS A 80 -3.36 -11.23 -13.01
CA LYS A 80 -4.25 -11.97 -13.90
C LYS A 80 -4.59 -11.07 -15.08
N LYS A 81 -3.98 -11.36 -16.24
CA LYS A 81 -4.46 -10.78 -17.49
C LYS A 81 -5.87 -11.30 -17.77
N ILE A 82 -6.79 -10.38 -18.05
CA ILE A 82 -8.08 -10.67 -18.68
C ILE A 82 -7.83 -11.31 -20.05
#